data_AF-A0A6G7WWX1-F1
#
_entry.id   AF-A0A6G7WWX1-F1
#
_cell.length_a   1.000
_cell.length_b   1.000
_cell.length_c   1.000
_cell.angle_alpha   90.00
_cell.angle_beta   90.00
_cell.angle_gamma   90.00
#
_symmetry.space_group_name_H-M   'P 1'
#
loop_
_entity.id
_entity.type
_entity.pdbx_description
1 polymer ?
#
loop_
_entity_poly.entity_id
_entity_poly.type
_entity_poly.pdbx_seq_one_letter_code
_entity_poly.pdbx_strand_id
1 'polypeptide(L)'
;MMLNTTITIYNLVKARTGDTYQHTIIEGVHWEDEKGIRLGDTVVKSENSISVVIPMSIEGFELPSNFQRLSDKTGKWTLRPGDVIVKGEHQEITDLSDLNDVDQKMTIASYEVNDQALMSYLNNYTANGK
;
A
#
# COMPACT_ATOMS: atom_id res chain seq x y z
N MET A 1 -18.94 0.27 -0.59
CA MET A 1 -17.53 -0.14 -0.46
C MET A 1 -17.46 -1.23 0.60
N MET A 2 -16.92 -2.41 0.27
CA MET A 2 -16.69 -3.48 1.27
C MET A 2 -15.24 -3.40 1.75
N LEU A 3 -15.06 -3.20 3.06
CA LEU A 3 -13.77 -3.10 3.76
C LEU A 3 -13.48 -4.42 4.47
N ASN A 4 -13.22 -5.47 3.71
CA ASN A 4 -13.03 -6.82 4.24
C ASN A 4 -11.83 -7.54 3.60
N THR A 5 -10.93 -6.77 2.99
CA THR A 5 -9.70 -7.31 2.43
C THR A 5 -8.57 -7.13 3.44
N THR A 6 -7.73 -8.14 3.55
CA THR A 6 -6.43 -8.05 4.25
C THR A 6 -5.36 -7.75 3.22
N ILE A 7 -4.41 -6.88 3.56
CA ILE A 7 -3.22 -6.59 2.76
C ILE A 7 -1.98 -6.71 3.63
N THR A 8 -0.84 -6.87 2.99
CA THR A 8 0.48 -6.76 3.62
C THR A 8 1.25 -5.64 2.93
N ILE A 9 1.73 -4.68 3.71
CA ILE A 9 2.59 -3.59 3.24
C ILE A 9 4.04 -3.93 3.55
N TYR A 10 4.92 -3.78 2.57
CA TYR A 10 6.36 -3.89 2.71
C TYR A 10 7.01 -2.52 2.55
N ASN A 11 7.42 -1.93 3.68
CA ASN A 11 8.15 -0.67 3.70
C ASN A 11 9.67 -0.94 3.68
N LEU A 12 10.38 -0.42 2.68
CA LEU A 12 11.84 -0.53 2.62
C LEU A 12 12.53 0.29 3.74
N VAL A 13 13.24 -0.38 4.61
CA VAL A 13 14.06 0.20 5.68
C VAL A 13 15.53 0.07 5.29
N LYS A 14 16.14 1.19 4.93
CA LYS A 14 17.57 1.26 4.64
C LYS A 14 18.36 1.22 5.94
N ALA A 15 19.16 0.19 6.15
CA ALA A 15 20.08 0.09 7.28
C ALA A 15 21.54 0.07 6.80
N ARG A 16 22.49 0.33 7.71
CA ARG A 16 23.93 0.23 7.39
C ARG A 16 24.35 -1.19 7.00
N THR A 17 23.62 -2.20 7.46
CA THR A 17 23.89 -3.62 7.23
C THR A 17 23.24 -4.16 5.97
N GLY A 18 22.40 -3.37 5.28
CA GLY A 18 21.64 -3.78 4.12
C GLY A 18 20.24 -3.17 4.10
N ASP A 19 19.60 -3.28 2.95
CA ASP A 19 18.19 -2.96 2.77
C ASP A 19 17.34 -4.09 3.38
N THR A 20 16.36 -3.73 4.20
CA THR A 20 15.44 -4.67 4.86
C THR A 20 14.01 -4.22 4.63
N TYR A 21 13.03 -5.13 4.67
CA TYR A 21 11.63 -4.78 4.47
C TYR A 21 10.85 -4.96 5.77
N GLN A 22 10.32 -3.86 6.29
CA GLN A 22 9.34 -3.92 7.37
C GLN A 22 8.02 -4.37 6.77
N HIS A 23 7.53 -5.54 7.20
CA HIS A 23 6.20 -6.00 6.84
C HIS A 23 5.16 -5.46 7.85
N THR A 24 3.95 -5.20 7.39
CA THR A 24 2.80 -4.90 8.25
C THR A 24 1.54 -5.45 7.61
N ILE A 25 0.83 -6.30 8.35
CA ILE A 25 -0.46 -6.86 7.95
C ILE A 25 -1.54 -5.88 8.37
N ILE A 26 -2.41 -5.52 7.43
CA ILE A 26 -3.51 -4.58 7.65
C ILE A 26 -4.81 -5.24 7.19
N GLU A 27 -5.76 -5.32 8.10
CA GLU A 27 -7.10 -5.87 7.84
C GLU A 27 -8.12 -4.76 7.62
N GLY A 28 -9.26 -5.10 7.01
CA GLY A 28 -10.36 -4.15 6.84
C GLY A 28 -10.09 -3.06 5.81
N VAL A 29 -9.32 -3.36 4.77
CA VAL A 29 -9.05 -2.44 3.66
C VAL A 29 -9.95 -2.72 2.46
N HIS A 30 -10.01 -1.75 1.54
CA HIS A 30 -10.60 -1.94 0.22
C HIS A 30 -9.48 -2.12 -0.81
N TRP A 31 -9.61 -3.12 -1.66
CA TRP A 31 -8.71 -3.36 -2.79
C TRP A 31 -9.53 -3.35 -4.07
N GLU A 32 -9.19 -2.46 -4.99
CA GLU A 32 -9.82 -2.34 -6.29
C GLU A 32 -8.79 -2.49 -7.41
N ASP A 33 -8.99 -3.50 -8.26
CA ASP A 33 -8.18 -3.73 -9.46
C ASP A 33 -8.84 -3.00 -10.65
N GLU A 34 -8.32 -1.82 -11.01
CA GLU A 34 -8.81 -1.08 -12.17
C GLU A 34 -8.12 -1.61 -13.44
N LYS A 35 -8.85 -2.47 -14.17
CA LYS A 35 -8.42 -2.98 -15.47
C LYS A 35 -8.83 -2.00 -16.56
N GLY A 36 -7.85 -1.33 -17.18
CA GLY A 36 -8.11 -0.50 -18.34
C GLY A 36 -8.66 -1.32 -19.51
N ILE A 37 -9.92 -1.12 -19.89
CA ILE A 37 -10.53 -1.78 -21.06
C ILE A 37 -10.07 -1.04 -22.32
N ARG A 38 -9.39 -1.75 -23.23
CA ARG A 38 -9.05 -1.21 -24.57
C ARG A 38 -10.23 -1.39 -25.53
N LEU A 39 -10.82 -0.29 -25.99
CA LEU A 39 -11.75 -0.27 -27.13
C LEU A 39 -11.10 0.48 -28.31
N GLY A 40 -10.53 -0.27 -29.27
CA GLY A 40 -9.98 0.27 -30.53
C GLY A 40 -8.58 0.90 -30.44
N ASP A 41 -8.21 1.68 -31.47
CA ASP A 41 -6.89 2.32 -31.68
C ASP A 41 -6.63 3.56 -30.80
N THR A 42 -7.62 4.05 -30.05
CA THR A 42 -7.45 5.17 -29.12
C THR A 42 -7.20 4.63 -27.72
N VAL A 43 -5.94 4.61 -27.31
CA VAL A 43 -5.57 4.32 -25.91
C VAL A 43 -5.97 5.51 -25.05
N VAL A 44 -7.20 5.49 -24.55
CA VAL A 44 -7.61 6.37 -23.44
C VAL A 44 -7.13 5.71 -22.16
N LYS A 45 -5.85 5.96 -21.82
CA LYS A 45 -5.13 5.53 -20.60
C LYS A 45 -5.48 4.12 -20.11
N SER A 46 -4.91 3.12 -20.76
CA SER A 46 -4.92 1.74 -20.25
C SER A 46 -3.58 1.44 -19.59
N GLU A 47 -3.49 1.68 -18.29
CA GLU A 47 -2.50 1.03 -17.44
C GLU A 47 -3.28 0.38 -16.30
N ASN A 48 -3.14 -0.95 -16.14
CA ASN A 48 -3.72 -1.65 -14.99
C ASN A 48 -3.26 -0.92 -13.73
N SER A 49 -4.20 -0.29 -13.04
CA SER A 49 -3.93 0.51 -11.86
C SER A 49 -4.65 -0.14 -10.71
N ILE A 50 -3.96 -0.33 -9.60
CA ILE A 50 -4.56 -0.88 -8.39
C ILE A 50 -4.76 0.29 -7.43
N SER A 51 -5.94 0.37 -6.82
CA SER A 51 -6.28 1.35 -5.80
C SER A 51 -6.58 0.64 -4.48
N VAL A 52 -5.90 1.06 -3.42
CA VAL A 52 -6.05 0.49 -2.08
C VAL A 52 -6.48 1.58 -1.12
N VAL A 53 -7.66 1.42 -0.53
CA VAL A 53 -8.23 2.37 0.44
C VAL A 53 -8.10 1.79 1.84
N ILE A 54 -7.30 2.46 2.66
CA ILE A 54 -6.98 2.07 4.04
C ILE A 54 -7.67 3.07 4.99
N PRO A 55 -8.63 2.65 5.83
CA PRO A 55 -9.26 3.53 6.80
C PRO A 55 -8.25 4.14 7.78
N MET A 56 -8.39 5.44 8.10
CA MET A 56 -7.55 6.11 9.11
C MET A 56 -7.80 5.62 10.55
N SER A 57 -8.86 4.84 10.76
CA SER A 57 -9.11 4.17 12.04
C SER A 57 -8.08 3.08 12.35
N ILE A 58 -7.31 2.64 11.35
CA ILE A 58 -6.26 1.65 11.52
C ILE A 58 -5.03 2.33 12.15
N GLU A 59 -4.63 1.84 13.31
CA GLU A 59 -3.49 2.38 14.05
C GLU A 59 -2.15 2.06 13.36
N GLY A 60 -1.12 2.81 13.75
CA GLY A 60 0.25 2.54 13.31
C GLY A 60 0.68 3.31 12.05
N PHE A 61 -0.21 4.05 11.39
CA PHE A 61 0.20 4.93 10.30
C PHE A 61 1.13 6.04 10.81
N GLU A 62 2.25 6.19 10.14
CA GLU A 62 3.21 7.26 10.36
C GLU A 62 3.52 7.93 9.02
N LEU A 63 3.68 9.26 9.04
CA LEU A 63 4.14 9.97 7.85
C LEU A 63 5.53 9.46 7.43
N PRO A 64 5.87 9.42 6.13
CA PRO A 64 7.17 8.92 5.66
C PRO A 64 8.38 9.56 6.36
N SER A 65 8.28 10.85 6.68
CA SER A 65 9.32 11.59 7.42
C SER A 65 9.44 11.16 8.88
N ASN A 66 8.33 10.82 9.54
CA ASN A 66 8.33 10.34 10.92
C ASN A 66 8.81 8.89 10.98
N PHE A 67 8.28 8.05 10.08
CA PHE A 67 8.63 6.63 10.00
C PHE A 67 10.13 6.41 9.85
N GLN A 68 10.81 7.20 9.00
CA GLN A 68 12.26 7.14 8.84
C GLN A 68 13.03 7.47 10.14
N ARG A 69 12.50 8.40 10.96
CA ARG A 69 13.13 8.84 12.20
C ARG A 69 12.88 7.90 13.38
N LEU A 70 11.92 6.99 13.28
CA LEU A 70 11.63 6.03 14.33
C LEU A 70 12.78 5.03 14.49
N SER A 71 13.25 4.86 15.72
CA SER A 71 14.22 3.82 16.08
C SER A 71 13.57 2.42 16.08
N ASP A 72 12.31 2.35 16.49
CA ASP A 72 11.48 1.14 16.49
C ASP A 72 10.33 1.34 15.50
N LYS A 73 10.23 0.44 14.51
CA LYS A 73 9.22 0.46 13.44
C LYS A 73 8.20 -0.68 13.60
N THR A 74 8.25 -1.42 14.69
CA THR A 74 7.35 -2.54 14.95
C THR A 74 5.91 -2.04 15.08
N GLY A 75 5.00 -2.63 14.30
CA GLY A 75 3.59 -2.24 14.27
C GLY A 75 3.36 -0.84 13.68
N LYS A 76 4.37 -0.24 13.03
CA LYS A 76 4.26 1.05 12.33
C LYS A 76 4.36 0.81 10.84
N TRP A 77 3.61 1.58 10.08
CA TRP A 77 3.59 1.51 8.63
C TRP A 77 3.47 2.90 8.03
N THR A 78 3.93 3.03 6.79
CA THR A 78 3.84 4.27 6.01
C THR A 78 3.40 3.94 4.59
N LEU A 79 2.92 4.94 3.86
CA LEU A 79 2.74 4.87 2.42
C LEU A 79 3.72 5.84 1.78
N ARG A 80 4.57 5.35 0.88
CA ARG A 80 5.42 6.20 0.04
C ARG A 80 5.62 5.55 -1.33
N PRO A 81 5.91 6.36 -2.36
CA PRO A 81 6.27 5.81 -3.65
C PRO A 81 7.44 4.83 -3.56
N GLY A 82 7.30 3.67 -4.20
CA GLY A 82 8.30 2.60 -4.22
C GLY A 82 8.13 1.53 -3.14
N ASP A 83 7.24 1.71 -2.17
CA ASP A 83 6.85 0.60 -1.28
C ASP A 83 5.90 -0.37 -2.00
N VAL A 84 5.81 -1.59 -1.50
CA VAL A 84 5.03 -2.66 -2.13
C VAL A 84 3.85 -3.03 -1.24
N ILE A 85 2.66 -3.16 -1.83
CA ILE A 85 1.47 -3.68 -1.16
C ILE A 85 1.06 -4.98 -1.85
N VAL A 86 0.78 -5.99 -1.05
CA VAL A 86 0.32 -7.30 -1.49
C VAL A 86 -1.07 -7.54 -0.92
N LYS A 87 -1.97 -8.12 -1.71
CA LYS A 87 -3.29 -8.56 -1.22
C LYS A 87 -3.16 -9.88 -0.47
N GLY A 88 -3.70 -9.92 0.74
CA GLY A 88 -3.65 -11.07 1.66
C GLY A 88 -2.56 -10.94 2.73
N GLU A 89 -2.58 -11.87 3.67
CA GLU A 89 -1.56 -11.99 4.72
C GLU A 89 -0.32 -12.68 4.17
N HIS A 90 0.84 -12.03 4.29
CA HIS A 90 2.12 -12.55 3.83
C HIS A 90 3.18 -12.40 4.93
N GLN A 91 4.16 -13.30 4.91
CA GLN A 91 5.27 -13.33 5.86
C GLN A 91 6.34 -12.29 5.53
N GLU A 92 7.31 -12.15 6.44
CA GLU A 92 8.51 -11.36 6.22
C GLU A 92 9.28 -11.85 5.00
N ILE A 93 9.80 -10.89 4.23
CA ILE A 93 10.63 -11.14 3.06
C ILE A 93 12.04 -10.62 3.33
N THR A 94 13.02 -11.25 2.69
CA THR A 94 14.39 -10.75 2.70
C THR A 94 14.63 -9.83 1.51
N ASP A 95 14.01 -10.15 0.37
CA ASP A 95 14.13 -9.40 -0.87
C ASP A 95 12.80 -9.35 -1.63
N LEU A 96 12.61 -8.35 -2.50
CA LEU A 96 11.39 -8.24 -3.31
C LEU A 96 11.19 -9.41 -4.27
N SER A 97 12.25 -10.14 -4.61
CA SER A 97 12.16 -11.35 -5.41
C SER A 97 11.37 -12.46 -4.72
N ASP A 98 11.26 -12.48 -3.38
CA ASP A 98 10.39 -13.39 -2.63
C ASP A 98 8.90 -13.21 -2.98
N LEU A 99 8.53 -12.05 -3.56
CA LEU A 99 7.17 -11.74 -4.00
C LEU A 99 6.96 -11.98 -5.51
N ASN A 100 7.91 -12.56 -6.23
CA ASN A 100 7.79 -12.73 -7.70
C ASN A 100 6.63 -13.62 -8.11
N ASP A 101 6.33 -14.66 -7.34
CA ASP A 101 5.22 -15.58 -7.59
C ASP A 101 3.86 -15.05 -7.12
N VAL A 102 3.82 -13.82 -6.57
CA VAL A 102 2.59 -13.19 -6.09
C VAL A 102 1.98 -12.33 -7.19
N ASP A 103 0.83 -12.77 -7.71
CA ASP A 103 0.08 -12.06 -8.75
C ASP A 103 -0.57 -10.75 -8.25
N GLN A 104 -1.11 -10.75 -7.02
CA GLN A 104 -1.87 -9.62 -6.48
C GLN A 104 -0.99 -8.70 -5.64
N LYS A 105 -0.03 -8.05 -6.31
CA LYS A 105 0.86 -7.05 -5.72
C LYS A 105 0.84 -5.76 -6.52
N MET A 106 1.16 -4.65 -5.86
CA MET A 106 1.37 -3.35 -6.48
C MET A 106 2.61 -2.68 -5.89
N THR A 107 3.29 -1.89 -6.72
CA THR A 107 4.24 -0.88 -6.22
C THR A 107 3.52 0.46 -6.13
N ILE A 108 3.54 1.09 -4.96
CA ILE A 108 2.91 2.40 -4.74
C ILE A 108 3.59 3.41 -5.67
N ALA A 109 2.82 4.05 -6.54
CA ALA A 109 3.25 5.17 -7.35
C ALA A 109 2.95 6.51 -6.67
N SER A 110 1.79 6.60 -6.03
CA SER A 110 1.36 7.76 -5.25
C SER A 110 0.41 7.34 -4.12
N TYR A 111 0.27 8.19 -3.11
CA TYR A 111 -0.76 8.04 -2.10
C TYR A 111 -1.40 9.40 -1.78
N GLU A 112 -2.66 9.37 -1.38
CA GLU A 112 -3.44 10.53 -1.01
C GLU A 112 -4.02 10.35 0.40
N VAL A 113 -4.07 11.45 1.15
CA VAL A 113 -4.65 11.51 2.50
C VAL A 113 -6.00 12.21 2.37
N ASN A 114 -7.08 11.44 2.47
CA ASN A 114 -8.43 11.96 2.38
C ASN A 114 -8.96 12.27 3.79
N ASP A 115 -8.63 13.45 4.32
CA ASP A 115 -9.15 13.96 5.60
C ASP A 115 -10.30 14.94 5.34
N GLN A 116 -11.51 14.41 5.13
CA GLN A 116 -12.71 15.25 4.94
C GLN A 116 -13.47 15.36 6.26
N ALA A 117 -13.12 16.37 7.06
CA ALA A 117 -13.69 16.65 8.38
C ALA A 117 -15.23 16.79 8.43
N LEU A 118 -15.91 16.96 7.29
CA LEU A 118 -17.38 17.08 7.18
C LEU A 118 -18.10 15.76 6.90
N MET A 119 -17.39 14.68 6.58
CA MET A 119 -17.94 13.34 6.33
C MET A 119 -17.16 12.32 7.19
N SER A 120 -17.47 12.26 8.47
CA SER A 120 -16.77 11.47 9.51
C SER A 120 -16.65 9.96 9.27
N TYR A 121 -17.23 9.42 8.19
CA TYR A 121 -17.22 8.00 7.86
C TYR A 121 -16.21 7.60 6.77
N LEU A 122 -15.42 8.55 6.24
CA LEU A 122 -14.63 8.32 5.02
C LEU A 122 -13.15 8.66 5.12
N ASN A 123 -12.63 9.03 6.30
CA ASN A 123 -11.20 9.32 6.45
C ASN A 123 -10.36 8.09 6.08
N ASN A 124 -9.59 8.19 5.00
CA ASN A 124 -8.80 7.09 4.47
C ASN A 124 -7.49 7.55 3.82
N TYR A 125 -6.58 6.60 3.69
CA TYR A 125 -5.43 6.69 2.81
C TYR A 125 -5.72 5.92 1.54
N THR A 126 -5.51 6.53 0.39
CA THR A 126 -5.61 5.85 -0.91
C THR A 126 -4.22 5.68 -1.49
N ALA A 127 -3.76 4.44 -1.68
CA ALA A 127 -2.52 4.14 -2.41
C ALA A 127 -2.85 3.68 -3.83
N ASN A 128 -2.18 4.28 -4.82
CA ASN A 128 -2.34 3.96 -6.23
C ASN A 128 -1.02 3.42 -6.79
N GLY A 129 -1.08 2.32 -7.53
CA GLY A 129 0.12 1.63 -8.00
C GLY A 129 -0.11 0.75 -9.24
N LYS A 130 0.97 0.12 -9.70
CA LYS A 130 0.99 -0.87 -10.78
C LYS A 130 1.81 -2.08 -10.41
#